data_AF-A0AAD0JEY2-F1
#
_entry.id   AF-A0AAD0JEY2-F1
#
_cell.length_a   1.000
_cell.length_b   1.000
_cell.length_c   1.000
_cell.angle_alpha   90.00
_cell.angle_beta   90.00
_cell.angle_gamma   90.00
#
_symmetry.space_group_name_H-M   'P 1'
#
loop_
_entity.id
_entity.type
_entity.pdbx_description
1 polymer ?
#
loop_
_entity_poly.entity_id
_entity_poly.type
_entity_poly.pdbx_seq_one_letter_code
_entity_poly.pdbx_strand_id
1 'polypeptide(L)'
;MGYPRSARHGGSAAVRARLCPAPLRAGPGRSTTVIVLWRLTTLCNLACGFCAYDRRVRQPRVHMPAAEVERVADLFVRYQQGSDQPVLLSWLGGEPLLWPGLLPLSQQLRRQGLRISMTSNGTRAWQPGAAQALAEAFDEITFSIDAPGPVHDALRGWPGGARRLEQAIRALAGLRASGNQNRPRLRANVVLMHPTLEHFSDLCLQLADWGVDEITFNQLGGRDRPLFHRQHALTAADVAQLRHALPALAVQLAERGVQLHAQPAYLDRFHASAIGAALPVLDCEARRPTLFIDEHGRIGACSFTVDTHAIDSRDLRQPDDLDTLRERLRQQRLQTPAAVCGDCPSTLVFAKFGT
;
A
#
# COMPACT_ATOMS: atom_id res chain seq x y z
N MET A 1 -1.92 -41.54 3.07
CA MET A 1 -3.19 -41.00 2.54
C MET A 1 -2.89 -39.62 1.96
N GLY A 2 -2.65 -39.39 0.67
CA GLY A 2 -3.12 -40.06 -0.54
C GLY A 2 -4.01 -39.10 -1.34
N TYR A 3 -3.49 -37.93 -1.74
CA TYR A 3 -4.20 -37.01 -2.65
C TYR A 3 -4.15 -37.54 -4.09
N PRO A 4 -5.25 -37.53 -4.86
CA PRO A 4 -5.27 -38.16 -6.17
C PRO A 4 -4.60 -37.28 -7.23
N ARG A 5 -3.78 -37.91 -8.06
CA ARG A 5 -3.25 -37.39 -9.32
C ARG A 5 -4.38 -37.40 -10.36
N SER A 6 -4.64 -36.29 -11.03
CA SER A 6 -5.44 -36.27 -12.26
C SER A 6 -4.67 -35.62 -13.42
N ALA A 7 -4.38 -36.48 -14.41
CA ALA A 7 -4.26 -36.30 -15.84
C ALA A 7 -3.59 -35.04 -16.43
N ARG A 8 -2.46 -35.28 -17.11
CA ARG A 8 -1.89 -34.44 -18.16
C ARG A 8 -2.84 -34.42 -19.36
N HIS A 9 -3.10 -33.25 -19.94
CA HIS A 9 -3.46 -33.10 -21.34
C HIS A 9 -2.50 -32.08 -21.95
N GLY A 10 -1.74 -32.54 -22.94
CA GLY A 10 -0.88 -31.71 -23.77
C GLY A 10 -1.72 -30.99 -24.84
N GLY A 11 -1.40 -29.73 -25.05
CA GLY A 11 -1.98 -28.88 -26.08
C GLY A 11 -1.15 -27.62 -26.20
N SER A 12 -0.08 -27.72 -26.99
CA SER A 12 0.81 -26.62 -27.34
C SER A 12 0.08 -25.61 -28.22
N ALA A 13 0.01 -24.35 -27.77
CA ALA A 13 -0.09 -23.19 -28.65
C ALA A 13 0.60 -22.00 -27.95
N ALA A 14 1.83 -21.73 -28.38
CA ALA A 14 2.62 -20.60 -27.94
C ALA A 14 1.94 -19.28 -28.35
N VAL A 15 1.21 -18.65 -27.43
CA VAL A 15 0.81 -17.25 -27.57
C VAL A 15 2.06 -16.40 -27.31
N ARG A 16 2.68 -15.95 -28.39
CA ARG A 16 3.82 -15.04 -28.37
C ARG A 16 3.48 -13.80 -27.54
N ALA A 17 4.28 -13.59 -26.50
CA ALA A 17 4.35 -12.39 -25.70
C ALA A 17 4.50 -11.14 -26.58
N ARG A 18 3.43 -10.36 -26.69
CA ARG A 18 3.49 -8.91 -26.94
C ARG A 18 2.37 -8.29 -26.11
N LEU A 19 2.76 -7.33 -25.28
CA LEU A 19 1.99 -6.35 -24.49
C LEU A 19 2.58 -6.20 -23.08
N CYS A 20 3.90 -6.07 -22.99
CA CYS A 20 4.50 -5.17 -22.00
C CYS A 20 4.86 -3.91 -22.81
N PRO A 21 4.34 -2.71 -22.48
CA PRO A 21 4.78 -1.50 -23.15
C PRO A 21 6.29 -1.35 -22.97
N ALA A 22 6.99 -0.88 -24.01
CA ALA A 22 8.41 -0.61 -23.94
C ALA A 22 8.72 0.33 -22.75
N PRO A 23 9.87 0.17 -22.07
CA PRO A 23 10.22 1.00 -20.93
C PRO A 23 10.28 2.47 -21.37
N LEU A 24 9.44 3.31 -20.75
CA LEU A 24 9.33 4.75 -20.96
C LEU A 24 10.64 5.47 -20.57
N ARG A 25 11.77 5.39 -21.27
CA ARG A 25 13.09 5.98 -20.90
C ARG A 25 13.02 7.13 -19.86
N ALA A 26 13.56 6.92 -18.66
CA ALA A 26 13.67 7.99 -17.67
C ALA A 26 14.66 9.04 -18.21
N GLY A 27 14.24 10.30 -18.27
CA GLY A 27 15.16 11.41 -18.56
C GLY A 27 16.26 11.50 -17.48
N PRO A 28 17.45 12.00 -17.84
CA PRO A 28 18.53 12.16 -16.88
C PRO A 28 18.18 13.27 -15.86
N GLY A 29 18.42 13.04 -14.56
CA GLY A 29 18.54 14.15 -13.59
C GLY A 29 17.50 14.31 -12.48
N ARG A 30 16.68 13.30 -12.13
CA ARG A 30 15.91 13.33 -10.87
C ARG A 30 16.42 12.30 -9.89
N SER A 31 16.96 12.75 -8.76
CA SER A 31 17.23 11.88 -7.60
C SER A 31 15.95 11.10 -7.26
N THR A 32 16.05 9.78 -7.26
CA THR A 32 14.89 8.90 -7.02
C THR A 32 14.71 8.72 -5.53
N THR A 33 13.59 9.19 -4.99
CA THR A 33 13.24 9.00 -3.58
C THR A 33 13.20 7.50 -3.25
N VAL A 34 13.90 7.10 -2.20
CA VAL A 34 13.81 5.76 -1.61
C VAL A 34 12.54 5.67 -0.80
N ILE A 35 11.66 4.73 -1.16
CA ILE A 35 10.40 4.50 -0.47
C ILE A 35 10.55 3.26 0.41
N VAL A 36 10.35 3.41 1.70
CA VAL A 36 10.43 2.30 2.67
C VAL A 36 9.04 2.04 3.21
N LEU A 37 8.46 0.90 2.86
CA LEU A 37 7.18 0.42 3.37
C LEU A 37 7.45 -0.51 4.57
N TRP A 38 7.14 -0.08 5.78
CA TRP A 38 7.56 -0.79 6.98
C TRP A 38 6.38 -1.24 7.83
N ARG A 39 6.16 -2.55 7.86
CA ARG A 39 5.15 -3.18 8.70
C ARG A 39 5.68 -3.36 10.13
N LEU A 40 5.33 -2.44 11.03
CA LEU A 40 5.85 -2.43 12.41
C LEU A 40 5.20 -3.46 13.34
N THR A 41 3.97 -3.87 13.00
CA THR A 41 3.19 -4.77 13.85
C THR A 41 2.17 -5.55 13.05
N THR A 42 1.85 -6.76 13.51
CA THR A 42 0.70 -7.53 13.01
C THR A 42 -0.55 -7.36 13.86
N LEU A 43 -0.50 -6.61 14.98
CA LEU A 43 -1.68 -6.28 15.77
C LEU A 43 -2.61 -5.36 14.98
N CYS A 44 -3.90 -5.65 15.04
CA CYS A 44 -4.96 -4.81 14.52
C CYS A 44 -6.15 -4.88 15.48
N ASN A 45 -6.88 -3.78 15.60
CA ASN A 45 -8.07 -3.66 16.42
C ASN A 45 -9.39 -3.77 15.64
N LEU A 46 -9.32 -4.06 14.33
CA LEU A 46 -10.50 -4.29 13.47
C LEU A 46 -10.66 -5.74 13.04
N ALA A 47 -11.86 -6.08 12.57
CA ALA A 47 -12.28 -7.42 12.21
C ALA A 47 -12.62 -7.51 10.72
N CYS A 48 -11.74 -7.00 9.86
CA CYS A 48 -11.96 -6.96 8.42
C CYS A 48 -11.88 -8.37 7.83
N GLY A 49 -13.01 -8.95 7.41
CA GLY A 49 -13.07 -10.36 6.94
C GLY A 49 -12.17 -10.68 5.73
N PHE A 50 -11.81 -9.65 4.96
CA PHE A 50 -10.91 -9.73 3.81
C PHE A 50 -9.42 -9.61 4.15
N CYS A 51 -9.08 -9.23 5.39
CA CYS A 51 -7.71 -8.83 5.74
C CYS A 51 -6.93 -9.96 6.39
N ALA A 52 -5.63 -10.05 6.04
CA ALA A 52 -4.69 -10.95 6.70
C ALA A 52 -4.61 -10.73 8.23
N TYR A 53 -4.84 -9.49 8.65
CA TYR A 53 -4.70 -9.04 10.03
C TYR A 53 -6.02 -8.91 10.78
N ASP A 54 -7.15 -9.43 10.26
CA ASP A 54 -8.42 -9.52 11.00
C ASP A 54 -8.17 -9.98 12.45
N ARG A 55 -8.59 -9.18 13.44
CA ARG A 55 -8.36 -9.46 14.86
C ARG A 55 -8.94 -10.80 15.34
N ARG A 56 -9.94 -11.34 14.63
CA ARG A 56 -10.59 -12.62 14.94
C ARG A 56 -9.74 -13.82 14.49
N VAL A 57 -8.82 -13.61 13.55
CA VAL A 57 -7.92 -14.68 13.09
C VAL A 57 -6.87 -14.93 14.17
N ARG A 58 -6.90 -16.17 14.71
CA ARG A 58 -5.93 -16.67 15.69
C ARG A 58 -4.60 -16.92 15.00
N GLN A 59 -3.68 -15.97 15.16
CA GLN A 59 -2.30 -16.06 14.70
C GLN A 59 -1.41 -15.30 15.69
N PRO A 60 -0.10 -15.63 15.79
CA PRO A 60 0.83 -14.84 16.57
C PRO A 60 0.76 -13.37 16.17
N ARG A 61 0.72 -12.48 17.17
CA ARG A 61 0.73 -11.04 16.97
C ARG A 61 1.97 -10.48 17.62
N VAL A 62 2.73 -9.71 16.86
CA VAL A 62 4.02 -9.18 17.32
C VAL A 62 4.15 -7.70 17.00
N HIS A 63 4.97 -7.03 17.79
CA HIS A 63 5.55 -5.74 17.47
C HIS A 63 7.02 -5.96 17.14
N MET A 64 7.52 -5.23 16.15
CA MET A 64 8.95 -5.09 15.98
C MET A 64 9.53 -4.36 17.22
N PRO A 65 10.65 -4.83 17.80
CA PRO A 65 11.23 -4.19 18.99
C PRO A 65 11.63 -2.72 18.72
N ALA A 66 11.30 -1.81 19.66
CA ALA A 66 11.60 -0.38 19.55
C ALA A 66 13.07 -0.08 19.23
N ALA A 67 13.99 -0.73 19.95
CA ALA A 67 15.42 -0.54 19.74
C ALA A 67 15.88 -0.89 18.31
N GLU A 68 15.29 -1.92 17.69
CA GLU A 68 15.63 -2.30 16.31
C GLU A 68 15.01 -1.32 15.30
N VAL A 69 13.77 -0.87 15.54
CA VAL A 69 13.11 0.15 14.70
C VAL A 69 13.89 1.46 14.73
N GLU A 70 14.28 1.94 15.91
CA GLU A 70 15.07 3.18 16.08
C GLU A 70 16.43 3.05 15.40
N ARG A 71 17.13 1.93 15.60
CA ARG A 71 18.43 1.68 14.98
C ARG A 71 18.37 1.69 13.45
N VAL A 72 17.38 1.04 12.87
CA VAL A 72 17.22 0.95 11.41
C VAL A 72 16.69 2.28 10.83
N ALA A 73 15.82 2.98 11.56
CA ALA A 73 15.36 4.31 11.15
C ALA A 73 16.51 5.33 11.14
N ASP A 74 17.41 5.29 12.13
CA ASP A 74 18.63 6.11 12.17
C ASP A 74 19.56 5.84 10.97
N LEU A 75 19.64 4.60 10.49
CA LEU A 75 20.39 4.29 9.26
C LEU A 75 19.80 5.00 8.04
N PHE A 76 18.47 5.07 7.91
CA PHE A 76 17.81 5.81 6.83
C PHE A 76 18.04 7.32 6.93
N VAL A 77 18.05 7.87 8.15
CA VAL A 77 18.39 9.28 8.40
C VAL A 77 19.80 9.57 7.93
N ARG A 78 20.78 8.81 8.41
CA ARG A 78 22.19 8.99 8.05
C ARG A 78 22.45 8.76 6.56
N TYR A 79 21.75 7.81 5.94
CA TYR A 79 21.82 7.58 4.50
C TYR A 79 21.31 8.78 3.71
N GLN A 80 20.17 9.36 4.08
CA GLN A 80 19.68 10.57 3.43
C GLN A 80 20.61 11.77 3.66
N GLN A 81 21.27 11.87 4.81
CA GLN A 81 22.21 12.95 5.08
C GLN A 81 23.53 12.81 4.29
N GLY A 82 23.95 11.56 4.02
CA GLY A 82 25.15 11.24 3.26
C GLY A 82 24.91 11.07 1.75
N SER A 83 23.67 11.11 1.27
CA SER A 83 23.32 10.93 -0.14
C SER A 83 22.36 12.01 -0.62
N ASP A 84 22.37 12.31 -1.92
CA ASP A 84 21.36 13.20 -2.52
C ASP A 84 19.99 12.52 -2.71
N GLN A 85 19.73 11.37 -2.07
CA GLN A 85 18.51 10.58 -2.21
C GLN A 85 17.55 10.78 -1.03
N PRO A 86 16.43 11.49 -1.22
CA PRO A 86 15.41 11.61 -0.19
C PRO A 86 14.82 10.24 0.17
N VAL A 87 14.43 10.06 1.43
CA VAL A 87 13.77 8.87 1.93
C VAL A 87 12.34 9.21 2.38
N LEU A 88 11.38 8.42 1.90
CA LEU A 88 10.00 8.39 2.37
C LEU A 88 9.79 7.12 3.18
N LEU A 89 9.60 7.26 4.49
CA LEU A 89 9.29 6.17 5.39
C LEU A 89 7.77 6.06 5.54
N SER A 90 7.20 4.89 5.25
CA SER A 90 5.76 4.64 5.29
C SER A 90 5.44 3.53 6.28
N TRP A 91 4.80 3.92 7.39
CA TRP A 91 4.40 2.99 8.43
C TRP A 91 3.16 2.20 8.04
N LEU A 92 3.28 0.89 8.09
CA LEU A 92 2.25 -0.11 7.82
C LEU A 92 2.10 -1.03 9.05
N GLY A 93 1.13 -1.94 8.98
CA GLY A 93 0.85 -2.87 10.07
C GLY A 93 -0.42 -3.68 9.83
N GLY A 94 -0.87 -4.34 10.89
CA GLY A 94 -2.30 -4.46 11.11
C GLY A 94 -2.91 -3.06 11.30
N GLU A 95 -2.58 -2.40 12.42
CA GLU A 95 -2.81 -0.97 12.62
C GLU A 95 -1.55 -0.32 13.21
N PRO A 96 -0.82 0.52 12.46
CA PRO A 96 0.45 1.09 12.92
C PRO A 96 0.31 1.93 14.19
N LEU A 97 -0.82 2.64 14.40
CA LEU A 97 -1.05 3.43 15.62
C LEU A 97 -1.18 2.58 16.91
N LEU A 98 -1.14 1.25 16.81
CA LEU A 98 -1.02 0.35 17.96
C LEU A 98 0.44 0.04 18.34
N TRP A 99 1.42 0.39 17.50
CA TRP A 99 2.82 0.21 17.83
C TRP A 99 3.27 1.27 18.87
N PRO A 100 3.77 0.86 20.06
CA PRO A 100 4.13 1.80 21.11
C PRO A 100 5.26 2.74 20.67
N GLY A 101 5.02 4.06 20.71
CA GLY A 101 6.02 5.07 20.37
C GLY A 101 6.00 5.57 18.92
N LEU A 102 5.01 5.17 18.10
CA LEU A 102 4.97 5.57 16.68
C LEU A 102 4.98 7.08 16.48
N LEU A 103 4.13 7.81 17.22
CA LEU A 103 3.99 9.25 17.09
C LEU A 103 5.27 10.01 17.47
N PRO A 104 5.87 9.82 18.67
CA PRO A 104 7.10 10.52 19.02
C PRO A 104 8.27 10.17 18.09
N LEU A 105 8.39 8.90 17.67
CA LEU A 105 9.41 8.49 16.70
C LEU A 105 9.21 9.19 15.35
N SER A 106 7.98 9.22 14.83
CA SER A 106 7.67 9.88 13.56
C SER A 106 7.96 11.38 13.58
N GLN A 107 7.58 12.07 14.67
CA GLN A 107 7.92 13.48 14.88
C GLN A 107 9.44 13.71 14.95
N GLN A 108 10.18 12.79 15.59
CA GLN A 108 11.63 12.85 15.70
C GLN A 108 12.30 12.65 14.32
N LEU A 109 11.88 11.65 13.54
CA LEU A 109 12.44 11.38 12.21
C LEU A 109 12.11 12.47 11.19
N ARG A 110 10.90 13.03 11.27
CA ARG A 110 10.49 14.19 10.47
C ARG A 110 11.37 15.41 10.73
N ARG A 111 11.68 15.69 12.00
CA ARG A 111 12.63 16.75 12.39
C ARG A 111 14.05 16.51 11.89
N GLN A 112 14.43 15.26 11.66
CA GLN A 112 15.71 14.89 11.05
C GLN A 112 15.68 14.91 9.52
N GLY A 113 14.56 15.33 8.91
CA GLY A 113 14.43 15.56 7.48
C GLY A 113 13.86 14.39 6.69
N LEU A 114 13.51 13.26 7.32
CA LEU A 114 12.80 12.19 6.61
C LEU A 114 11.37 12.61 6.30
N ARG A 115 10.85 12.21 5.14
CA ARG A 115 9.41 12.29 4.88
C ARG A 115 8.72 11.10 5.52
N ILE A 116 7.69 11.35 6.32
CA ILE A 116 6.99 10.28 7.05
C ILE A 116 5.55 10.17 6.57
N SER A 117 5.13 8.94 6.28
CA SER A 117 3.75 8.61 5.94
C SER A 117 3.23 7.41 6.73
N MET A 118 1.92 7.23 6.73
CA MET A 118 1.27 6.10 7.39
C MET A 118 0.04 5.64 6.61
N THR A 119 -0.24 4.33 6.63
CA THR A 119 -1.56 3.79 6.27
C THR A 119 -2.28 3.30 7.52
N SER A 120 -3.42 3.91 7.85
CA SER A 120 -4.18 3.61 9.06
C SER A 120 -5.64 3.25 8.75
N ASN A 121 -6.23 2.44 9.62
CA ASN A 121 -7.65 2.15 9.66
C ASN A 121 -8.48 3.27 10.34
N GLY A 122 -7.83 4.29 10.89
CA GLY A 122 -8.45 5.50 11.45
C GLY A 122 -9.09 5.34 12.85
N THR A 123 -9.05 4.16 13.45
CA THR A 123 -9.68 3.90 14.77
C THR A 123 -9.14 4.76 15.91
N ARG A 124 -7.90 5.26 15.79
CA ARG A 124 -7.25 6.17 16.74
C ARG A 124 -7.23 7.63 16.27
N ALA A 125 -7.62 7.90 15.03
CA ALA A 125 -7.50 9.22 14.41
C ALA A 125 -8.63 10.20 14.77
N TRP A 126 -9.75 9.70 15.30
CA TRP A 126 -10.92 10.51 15.68
C TRP A 126 -10.93 10.93 17.17
N GLN A 127 -9.94 10.50 17.95
CA GLN A 127 -9.85 10.81 19.38
C GLN A 127 -9.53 12.30 19.60
N PRO A 128 -9.92 12.90 20.74
CA PRO A 128 -9.52 14.26 21.09
C PRO A 128 -8.01 14.47 20.97
N GLY A 129 -7.58 15.54 20.31
CA GLY A 129 -6.16 15.86 20.08
C GLY A 129 -5.46 15.04 18.99
N ALA A 130 -6.08 13.98 18.47
CA ALA A 130 -5.45 13.11 17.48
C ALA A 130 -5.08 13.85 16.19
N ALA A 131 -5.95 14.74 15.68
CA ALA A 131 -5.67 15.49 14.45
C ALA A 131 -4.37 16.30 14.53
N GLN A 132 -4.13 16.99 15.66
CA GLN A 132 -2.91 17.77 15.87
C GLN A 132 -1.68 16.85 15.97
N ALA A 133 -1.75 15.80 16.81
CA ALA A 133 -0.64 14.86 16.98
C ALA A 133 -0.25 14.15 15.67
N LEU A 134 -1.25 13.77 14.86
CA LEU A 134 -1.05 13.19 13.53
C LEU A 134 -0.43 14.19 12.56
N ALA A 135 -0.88 15.45 12.56
CA ALA A 135 -0.32 16.49 11.69
C ALA A 135 1.12 16.85 12.02
N GLU A 136 1.52 16.75 13.29
CA GLU A 136 2.92 16.93 13.71
C GLU A 136 3.79 15.74 13.30
N ALA A 137 3.24 14.52 13.35
CA ALA A 137 3.99 13.29 13.11
C ALA A 137 4.17 12.94 11.63
N PHE A 138 3.25 13.33 10.75
CA PHE A 138 3.19 12.81 9.38
C PHE A 138 3.16 13.92 8.33
N ASP A 139 3.78 13.65 7.19
CA ASP A 139 3.65 14.43 5.96
C ASP A 139 2.53 13.87 5.07
N GLU A 140 2.21 12.58 5.18
CA GLU A 140 1.11 11.94 4.44
C GLU A 140 0.37 10.90 5.30
N ILE A 141 -0.96 10.91 5.25
CA ILE A 141 -1.80 9.93 5.95
C ILE A 141 -2.76 9.29 4.95
N THR A 142 -2.69 7.97 4.82
CA THR A 142 -3.63 7.18 4.02
C THR A 142 -4.65 6.51 4.93
N PHE A 143 -5.91 6.91 4.81
CA PHE A 143 -7.03 6.27 5.48
C PHE A 143 -7.59 5.13 4.63
N SER A 144 -7.86 4.02 5.29
CA SER A 144 -8.41 2.84 4.64
C SER A 144 -9.94 2.84 4.73
N ILE A 145 -10.61 3.08 3.60
CA ILE A 145 -12.07 3.30 3.50
C ILE A 145 -12.58 2.57 2.26
N ASP A 146 -13.54 1.68 2.40
CA ASP A 146 -13.87 0.69 1.34
C ASP A 146 -15.28 0.83 0.77
N ALA A 147 -16.17 1.56 1.44
CA ALA A 147 -17.54 1.82 1.02
C ALA A 147 -18.14 2.99 1.83
N PRO A 148 -19.29 3.54 1.43
CA PRO A 148 -20.02 4.51 2.24
C PRO A 148 -20.66 3.87 3.49
N GLY A 149 -20.69 4.65 4.58
CA GLY A 149 -21.56 4.41 5.73
C GLY A 149 -21.55 2.97 6.29
N PRO A 150 -22.73 2.36 6.51
CA PRO A 150 -22.84 1.02 7.12
C PRO A 150 -22.14 -0.10 6.34
N VAL A 151 -21.95 0.04 5.03
CA VAL A 151 -21.30 -1.00 4.21
C VAL A 151 -19.83 -1.12 4.62
N HIS A 152 -19.13 0.00 4.83
CA HIS A 152 -17.76 -0.01 5.34
C HIS A 152 -17.68 -0.56 6.75
N ASP A 153 -18.60 -0.16 7.61
CA ASP A 153 -18.66 -0.62 9.00
C ASP A 153 -18.80 -2.14 9.07
N ALA A 154 -19.66 -2.72 8.22
CA ALA A 154 -19.85 -4.17 8.13
C ALA A 154 -18.59 -4.88 7.61
N LEU A 155 -17.99 -4.39 6.53
CA LEU A 155 -16.78 -4.97 5.93
C LEU A 155 -15.60 -4.99 6.91
N ARG A 156 -15.49 -3.97 7.76
CA ARG A 156 -14.39 -3.81 8.73
C ARG A 156 -14.71 -4.31 10.14
N GLY A 157 -15.95 -4.67 10.42
CA GLY A 157 -16.43 -5.04 11.75
C GLY A 157 -16.29 -3.89 12.74
N TRP A 158 -16.58 -2.65 12.31
CA TRP A 158 -16.46 -1.43 13.10
C TRP A 158 -17.71 -0.54 12.99
N PRO A 159 -18.77 -0.81 13.78
CA PRO A 159 -19.99 0.00 13.75
C PRO A 159 -19.74 1.49 14.05
N GLY A 160 -20.22 2.36 13.17
CA GLY A 160 -20.00 3.81 13.18
C GLY A 160 -18.58 4.22 12.76
N GLY A 161 -17.85 3.36 12.07
CA GLY A 161 -16.48 3.59 11.63
C GLY A 161 -16.39 4.67 10.55
N ALA A 162 -17.24 4.59 9.53
CA ALA A 162 -17.29 5.57 8.44
C ALA A 162 -17.50 7.00 8.96
N ARG A 163 -18.44 7.20 9.90
CA ARG A 163 -18.69 8.50 10.53
C ARG A 163 -17.48 9.02 11.30
N ARG A 164 -16.77 8.16 12.02
CA ARG A 164 -15.57 8.53 12.78
C ARG A 164 -14.40 8.87 11.86
N LEU A 165 -14.27 8.16 10.75
CA LEU A 165 -13.30 8.49 9.70
C LEU A 165 -13.59 9.84 9.06
N GLU A 166 -14.85 10.13 8.73
CA GLU A 166 -15.26 11.46 8.26
C GLU A 166 -14.84 12.55 9.24
N GLN A 167 -15.15 12.38 10.53
CA GLN A 167 -14.76 13.33 11.57
C GLN A 167 -13.25 13.54 11.64
N ALA A 168 -12.46 12.46 11.62
CA ALA A 168 -11.00 12.52 11.65
C ALA A 168 -10.42 13.24 10.42
N ILE A 169 -10.91 12.89 9.22
CA ILE A 169 -10.43 13.46 7.95
C ILE A 169 -10.80 14.94 7.89
N ARG A 170 -12.03 15.33 8.24
CA ARG A 170 -12.45 16.73 8.27
C ARG A 170 -11.66 17.54 9.30
N ALA A 171 -11.38 16.97 10.48
CA ALA A 171 -10.55 17.64 11.50
C ALA A 171 -9.13 17.90 10.98
N LEU A 172 -8.48 16.91 10.35
CA LEU A 172 -7.17 17.07 9.73
C LEU A 172 -7.21 18.06 8.56
N ALA A 173 -8.24 18.01 7.73
CA ALA A 173 -8.41 18.90 6.59
C ALA A 173 -8.58 20.36 7.04
N GLY A 174 -9.31 20.58 8.15
CA GLY A 174 -9.58 21.87 8.76
C GLY A 174 -8.33 22.58 9.33
N LEU A 175 -7.26 21.85 9.66
CA LEU A 175 -5.97 22.46 10.07
C LEU A 175 -5.37 23.36 8.98
N ARG A 176 -5.76 23.14 7.71
CA ARG A 176 -5.40 24.02 6.58
C ARG A 176 -6.00 25.42 6.73
N ALA A 177 -7.24 25.51 7.19
CA ALA A 177 -7.96 26.78 7.31
C ALA A 177 -7.42 27.63 8.47
N SER A 178 -6.85 26.99 9.49
CA SER A 178 -6.23 27.69 10.63
C SER A 178 -4.79 28.14 10.38
N GLY A 179 -4.30 28.10 9.12
CA GLY A 179 -2.96 28.55 8.77
C GLY A 179 -1.82 27.63 9.24
N ASN A 180 -2.12 26.39 9.64
CA ASN A 180 -1.09 25.43 10.02
C ASN A 180 -0.34 24.97 8.76
N GLN A 181 0.91 25.39 8.63
CA GLN A 181 1.76 25.08 7.46
C GLN A 181 2.13 23.59 7.35
N ASN A 182 1.89 22.80 8.41
CA ASN A 182 2.32 21.41 8.51
C ASN A 182 1.21 20.37 8.29
N ARG A 183 0.10 20.72 7.61
CA ARG A 183 -0.97 19.74 7.32
C ARG A 183 -0.41 18.57 6.49
N PRO A 184 -0.68 17.31 6.89
CA PRO A 184 -0.34 16.14 6.08
C PRO A 184 -1.22 16.08 4.83
N ARG A 185 -0.66 15.54 3.74
CA ARG A 185 -1.45 15.11 2.59
C ARG A 185 -2.38 13.99 3.01
N LEU A 186 -3.68 14.18 2.80
CA LEU A 186 -4.71 13.21 3.16
C LEU A 186 -5.01 12.34 1.96
N ARG A 187 -4.91 11.03 2.13
CA ARG A 187 -5.12 10.06 1.07
C ARG A 187 -6.17 9.05 1.52
N ALA A 188 -6.94 8.53 0.59
CA ALA A 188 -7.79 7.37 0.80
C ALA A 188 -7.28 6.18 -0.01
N ASN A 189 -7.31 4.99 0.58
CA ASN A 189 -7.09 3.75 -0.14
C ASN A 189 -8.29 2.82 0.02
N VAL A 190 -8.88 2.45 -1.12
CA VAL A 190 -10.08 1.61 -1.22
C VAL A 190 -9.69 0.19 -1.65
N VAL A 191 -10.19 -0.83 -0.97
CA VAL A 191 -10.14 -2.21 -1.47
C VAL A 191 -11.44 -2.50 -2.22
N LEU A 192 -11.37 -2.57 -3.55
CA LEU A 192 -12.50 -2.89 -4.41
C LEU A 192 -12.86 -4.36 -4.31
N MET A 193 -14.14 -4.60 -4.07
CA MET A 193 -14.78 -5.90 -4.02
C MET A 193 -15.99 -5.85 -4.95
N HIS A 194 -16.37 -6.98 -5.53
CA HIS A 194 -17.56 -7.06 -6.38
C HIS A 194 -18.79 -6.38 -5.76
N PRO A 195 -19.18 -6.66 -4.49
CA PRO A 195 -20.36 -6.03 -3.89
C PRO A 195 -20.18 -4.56 -3.48
N THR A 196 -18.97 -3.99 -3.53
CA THR A 196 -18.77 -2.56 -3.21
C THR A 196 -18.58 -1.69 -4.45
N LEU A 197 -18.52 -2.31 -5.62
CA LEU A 197 -18.15 -1.63 -6.86
C LEU A 197 -19.14 -0.54 -7.24
N GLU A 198 -20.44 -0.81 -7.09
CA GLU A 198 -21.51 0.15 -7.40
C GLU A 198 -21.41 1.43 -6.54
N HIS A 199 -20.84 1.33 -5.33
CA HIS A 199 -20.67 2.45 -4.43
C HIS A 199 -19.38 3.23 -4.63
N PHE A 200 -18.49 2.78 -5.52
CA PHE A 200 -17.13 3.32 -5.60
C PHE A 200 -17.11 4.80 -6.02
N SER A 201 -17.92 5.18 -7.02
CA SER A 201 -18.00 6.57 -7.49
C SER A 201 -18.55 7.50 -6.41
N ASP A 202 -19.64 7.10 -5.74
CA ASP A 202 -20.24 7.86 -4.64
C ASP A 202 -19.26 8.00 -3.46
N LEU A 203 -18.58 6.92 -3.08
CA LEU A 203 -17.53 6.97 -2.06
C LEU A 203 -16.43 7.99 -2.43
N CYS A 204 -15.96 7.98 -3.68
CA CYS A 204 -14.92 8.90 -4.12
C CYS A 204 -15.35 10.37 -3.97
N LEU A 205 -16.60 10.69 -4.33
CA LEU A 205 -17.16 12.03 -4.19
C LEU A 205 -17.30 12.42 -2.71
N GLN A 206 -17.78 11.52 -1.86
CA GLN A 206 -17.85 11.76 -0.41
C GLN A 206 -16.46 12.02 0.19
N LEU A 207 -15.46 11.23 -0.20
CA LEU A 207 -14.08 11.41 0.27
C LEU A 207 -13.53 12.78 -0.15
N ALA A 208 -13.83 13.24 -1.37
CA ALA A 208 -13.48 14.59 -1.80
C ALA A 208 -14.14 15.66 -0.91
N ASP A 209 -15.43 15.51 -0.60
CA ASP A 209 -16.15 16.41 0.30
C ASP A 209 -15.64 16.38 1.75
N TRP A 210 -15.02 15.28 2.18
CA TRP A 210 -14.36 15.16 3.48
C TRP A 210 -13.01 15.90 3.53
N GLY A 211 -12.42 16.16 2.36
CA GLY A 211 -11.19 16.92 2.21
C GLY A 211 -9.93 16.08 1.95
N VAL A 212 -10.07 14.86 1.41
CA VAL A 212 -8.91 14.08 0.94
C VAL A 212 -8.28 14.73 -0.29
N ASP A 213 -6.96 14.62 -0.43
CA ASP A 213 -6.19 15.15 -1.55
C ASP A 213 -5.98 14.10 -2.66
N GLU A 214 -5.88 12.82 -2.29
CA GLU A 214 -5.69 11.73 -3.25
C GLU A 214 -6.53 10.50 -2.93
N ILE A 215 -7.02 9.82 -3.97
CA ILE A 215 -7.72 8.55 -3.86
C ILE A 215 -6.95 7.50 -4.66
N THR A 216 -6.69 6.38 -3.99
CA THR A 216 -6.09 5.19 -4.57
C THR A 216 -7.00 4.00 -4.30
N PHE A 217 -6.90 2.97 -5.12
CA PHE A 217 -7.64 1.74 -4.90
C PHE A 217 -6.79 0.53 -5.25
N ASN A 218 -7.19 -0.65 -4.78
CA ASN A 218 -6.67 -1.95 -5.17
C ASN A 218 -7.84 -2.91 -5.30
N GLN A 219 -7.78 -3.89 -6.18
CA GLN A 219 -8.69 -5.02 -6.09
C GLN A 219 -8.41 -5.82 -4.81
N LEU A 220 -9.43 -6.52 -4.31
CA LEU A 220 -9.26 -7.53 -3.28
C LEU A 220 -8.13 -8.50 -3.66
N GLY A 221 -7.10 -8.55 -2.82
CA GLY A 221 -5.97 -9.48 -2.97
C GLY A 221 -6.14 -10.75 -2.14
N GLY A 222 -5.10 -11.59 -2.11
CA GLY A 222 -5.03 -12.74 -1.22
C GLY A 222 -5.63 -14.02 -1.79
N ARG A 223 -5.05 -14.55 -2.87
CA ARG A 223 -5.44 -15.85 -3.45
C ARG A 223 -5.31 -17.02 -2.44
N ASP A 224 -4.51 -16.82 -1.41
CA ASP A 224 -4.30 -17.67 -0.24
C ASP A 224 -5.49 -17.68 0.74
N ARG A 225 -6.51 -16.82 0.57
CA ARG A 225 -7.76 -16.80 1.35
C ARG A 225 -8.97 -17.21 0.50
N PRO A 226 -9.09 -18.50 0.14
CA PRO A 226 -9.87 -18.95 -1.01
C PRO A 226 -11.37 -18.70 -0.93
N LEU A 227 -12.01 -18.80 0.24
CA LEU A 227 -13.46 -18.66 0.36
C LEU A 227 -13.90 -17.19 0.21
N PHE A 228 -13.29 -16.29 0.99
CA PHE A 228 -13.63 -14.87 0.97
C PHE A 228 -13.27 -14.23 -0.38
N HIS A 229 -12.04 -14.48 -0.85
CA HIS A 229 -11.55 -13.92 -2.12
C HIS A 229 -12.45 -14.32 -3.28
N ARG A 230 -12.81 -15.61 -3.45
CA ARG A 230 -13.61 -16.03 -4.62
C ARG A 230 -15.00 -15.40 -4.66
N GLN A 231 -15.64 -15.21 -3.51
CA GLN A 231 -17.00 -14.66 -3.46
C GLN A 231 -17.05 -13.14 -3.72
N HIS A 232 -15.95 -12.42 -3.44
CA HIS A 232 -15.91 -10.96 -3.47
C HIS A 232 -14.89 -10.40 -4.49
N ALA A 233 -14.18 -11.27 -5.21
CA ALA A 233 -13.25 -10.88 -6.25
C ALA A 233 -13.99 -10.23 -7.42
N LEU A 234 -13.32 -9.27 -8.05
CA LEU A 234 -13.83 -8.62 -9.25
C LEU A 234 -13.93 -9.60 -10.41
N THR A 235 -15.01 -9.49 -11.17
CA THR A 235 -15.25 -10.20 -12.42
C THR A 235 -14.67 -9.42 -13.62
N ALA A 236 -14.58 -10.06 -14.79
CA ALA A 236 -14.17 -9.34 -16.00
C ALA A 236 -15.15 -8.22 -16.37
N ALA A 237 -16.45 -8.40 -16.08
CA ALA A 237 -17.48 -7.39 -16.28
C ALA A 237 -17.28 -6.19 -15.32
N ASP A 238 -16.95 -6.44 -14.06
CA ASP A 238 -16.63 -5.39 -13.08
C ASP A 238 -15.46 -4.52 -13.57
N VAL A 239 -14.40 -5.15 -14.08
CA VAL A 239 -13.24 -4.42 -14.60
C VAL A 239 -13.59 -3.62 -15.86
N ALA A 240 -14.45 -4.15 -16.73
CA ALA A 240 -14.93 -3.41 -17.90
C ALA A 240 -15.77 -2.19 -17.48
N GLN A 241 -16.65 -2.34 -16.48
CA GLN A 241 -17.42 -1.24 -15.90
C GLN A 241 -16.50 -0.17 -15.30
N LEU A 242 -15.46 -0.57 -14.55
CA LEU A 242 -14.46 0.36 -14.01
C LEU A 242 -13.75 1.15 -15.12
N ARG A 243 -13.29 0.48 -16.18
CA ARG A 243 -12.64 1.14 -17.32
C ARG A 243 -13.52 2.20 -17.97
N HIS A 244 -14.82 1.95 -18.03
CA HIS A 244 -15.78 2.90 -18.58
C HIS A 244 -16.05 4.09 -17.63
N ALA A 245 -16.21 3.84 -16.33
CA ALA A 245 -16.61 4.86 -15.36
C ALA A 245 -15.46 5.76 -14.86
N LEU A 246 -14.24 5.23 -14.76
CA LEU A 246 -13.09 5.91 -14.14
C LEU A 246 -12.70 7.24 -14.81
N PRO A 247 -12.69 7.38 -16.15
CA PRO A 247 -12.32 8.66 -16.78
C PRO A 247 -13.23 9.82 -16.37
N ALA A 248 -14.56 9.61 -16.38
CA ALA A 248 -15.52 10.62 -15.98
C ALA A 248 -15.40 10.96 -14.49
N LEU A 249 -15.24 9.94 -13.64
CA LEU A 249 -15.02 10.13 -12.20
C LEU A 249 -13.72 10.92 -11.92
N ALA A 250 -12.64 10.63 -12.64
CA ALA A 250 -11.37 11.33 -12.49
C ALA A 250 -11.50 12.83 -12.82
N VAL A 251 -12.27 13.20 -13.84
CA VAL A 251 -12.56 14.61 -14.17
C VAL A 251 -13.33 15.27 -13.03
N GLN A 252 -14.41 14.65 -12.55
CA GLN A 252 -15.23 15.19 -11.45
C GLN A 252 -14.41 15.41 -10.15
N LEU A 253 -13.47 14.51 -9.87
CA LEU A 253 -12.58 14.64 -8.71
C LEU A 253 -11.51 15.71 -8.92
N ALA A 254 -10.95 15.82 -10.13
CA ALA A 254 -9.98 16.86 -10.46
C ALA A 254 -10.58 18.28 -10.35
N GLU A 255 -11.84 18.46 -10.75
CA GLU A 255 -12.60 19.71 -10.54
C GLU A 255 -12.75 20.08 -9.04
N ARG A 256 -12.71 19.07 -8.16
CA ARG A 256 -12.71 19.22 -6.69
C ARG A 256 -11.31 19.30 -6.10
N GLY A 257 -10.26 19.32 -6.93
CA GLY A 257 -8.87 19.34 -6.50
C GLY A 257 -8.35 18.01 -5.94
N VAL A 258 -9.03 16.89 -6.21
CA VAL A 258 -8.68 15.55 -5.73
C VAL A 258 -8.11 14.70 -6.85
N GLN A 259 -6.94 14.09 -6.61
CA GLN A 259 -6.31 13.21 -7.59
C GLN A 259 -6.80 11.76 -7.44
N LEU A 260 -7.38 11.21 -8.50
CA LEU A 260 -7.67 9.76 -8.59
C LEU A 260 -6.55 9.03 -9.33
N HIS A 261 -5.94 8.05 -8.66
CA HIS A 261 -4.89 7.20 -9.24
C HIS A 261 -5.49 6.00 -9.98
N ALA A 262 -5.85 6.18 -11.26
CA ALA A 262 -6.62 5.23 -12.07
C ALA A 262 -6.04 5.00 -13.49
N GLN A 263 -4.71 4.95 -13.62
CA GLN A 263 -4.07 4.80 -14.94
C GLN A 263 -4.60 3.55 -15.70
N PRO A 264 -4.87 3.61 -17.01
CA PRO A 264 -5.48 2.48 -17.73
C PRO A 264 -4.69 1.16 -17.62
N ALA A 265 -3.35 1.24 -17.67
CA ALA A 265 -2.46 0.08 -17.53
C ALA A 265 -2.58 -0.60 -16.15
N TYR A 266 -3.02 0.14 -15.12
CA TYR A 266 -3.25 -0.41 -13.80
C TYR A 266 -4.40 -1.43 -13.79
N LEU A 267 -5.44 -1.18 -14.60
CA LEU A 267 -6.61 -2.05 -14.71
C LEU A 267 -6.33 -3.33 -15.50
N ASP A 268 -5.22 -3.40 -16.24
CA ASP A 268 -4.79 -4.62 -16.93
C ASP A 268 -4.46 -5.74 -15.95
N ARG A 269 -3.87 -5.38 -14.80
CA ARG A 269 -3.68 -6.34 -13.71
C ARG A 269 -5.00 -6.84 -13.15
N PHE A 270 -5.99 -5.97 -13.03
CA PHE A 270 -7.29 -6.34 -12.48
C PHE A 270 -8.00 -7.30 -13.43
N HIS A 271 -7.98 -6.99 -14.72
CA HIS A 271 -8.54 -7.84 -15.75
C HIS A 271 -7.88 -9.22 -15.77
N ALA A 272 -6.53 -9.26 -15.76
CA ALA A 272 -5.79 -10.52 -15.71
C ALA A 272 -6.18 -11.37 -14.50
N SER A 273 -6.29 -10.75 -13.32
CA SER A 273 -6.73 -11.44 -12.11
C SER A 273 -8.15 -11.97 -12.21
N ALA A 274 -9.07 -11.18 -12.78
CA ALA A 274 -10.48 -11.53 -12.92
C ALA A 274 -10.74 -12.71 -13.86
N ILE A 275 -9.87 -12.90 -14.87
CA ILE A 275 -9.94 -14.05 -15.80
C ILE A 275 -9.00 -15.21 -15.42
N GLY A 276 -8.29 -15.10 -14.28
CA GLY A 276 -7.34 -16.11 -13.85
C GLY A 276 -6.05 -16.20 -14.69
N ALA A 277 -5.72 -15.14 -15.43
CA ALA A 277 -4.50 -15.06 -16.21
C ALA A 277 -3.31 -14.60 -15.35
N ALA A 278 -2.17 -15.26 -15.54
CA ALA A 278 -0.91 -14.84 -14.95
C ALA A 278 -0.39 -13.57 -15.64
N LEU A 279 0.00 -12.57 -14.85
CA LEU A 279 0.63 -11.35 -15.35
C LEU A 279 2.02 -11.19 -14.72
N PRO A 280 3.08 -11.71 -15.37
CA PRO A 280 4.43 -11.63 -14.84
C PRO A 280 4.97 -10.21 -14.94
N VAL A 281 5.87 -9.86 -14.01
CA VAL A 281 6.59 -8.58 -14.04
C VAL A 281 8.07 -8.86 -14.25
N LEU A 282 8.44 -9.00 -15.52
CA LEU A 282 9.83 -9.26 -15.96
C LEU A 282 10.72 -8.03 -15.75
N ASP A 283 10.14 -6.84 -15.79
CA ASP A 283 10.82 -5.56 -15.60
C ASP A 283 10.16 -4.74 -14.46
N CYS A 284 10.21 -5.26 -13.23
CA CYS A 284 9.95 -4.52 -11.99
C CYS A 284 11.09 -3.51 -11.77
N GLU A 285 11.35 -2.69 -12.77
CA GLU A 285 11.80 -1.33 -12.58
C GLU A 285 10.59 -0.54 -12.08
N ALA A 286 10.21 -0.78 -10.82
CA ALA A 286 9.76 0.36 -10.05
C ALA A 286 10.97 1.31 -10.05
N ARG A 287 10.99 2.26 -10.98
CA ARG A 287 11.98 3.35 -11.06
C ARG A 287 12.07 4.16 -9.76
N ARG A 288 11.17 3.88 -8.82
CA ARG A 288 11.24 4.25 -7.42
C ARG A 288 11.81 3.07 -6.62
N PRO A 289 13.02 3.20 -6.07
CA PRO A 289 13.61 2.17 -5.21
C PRO A 289 12.71 1.99 -3.98
N THR A 290 11.92 0.90 -3.98
CA THR A 290 11.02 0.56 -2.88
C THR A 290 11.63 -0.58 -2.07
N LEU A 291 11.67 -0.40 -0.76
CA LEU A 291 12.00 -1.45 0.20
C LEU A 291 10.76 -1.77 1.00
N PHE A 292 10.57 -3.04 1.33
CA PHE A 292 9.58 -3.47 2.31
C PHE A 292 10.30 -4.10 3.50
N ILE A 293 9.95 -3.68 4.71
CA ILE A 293 10.46 -4.25 5.96
C ILE A 293 9.28 -4.82 6.73
N ASP A 294 9.39 -6.08 7.14
CA ASP A 294 8.36 -6.71 7.97
C ASP A 294 8.60 -6.52 9.48
N GLU A 295 7.66 -7.00 10.28
CA GLU A 295 7.64 -6.91 11.74
C GLU A 295 8.75 -7.71 12.42
N HIS A 296 9.44 -8.57 11.66
CA HIS A 296 10.57 -9.38 12.09
C HIS A 296 11.91 -8.78 11.65
N GLY A 297 11.91 -7.61 11.00
CA GLY A 297 13.12 -6.97 10.46
C GLY A 297 13.59 -7.58 9.14
N ARG A 298 12.77 -8.40 8.46
CA ARG A 298 13.13 -8.96 7.15
C ARG A 298 12.87 -7.94 6.05
N ILE A 299 13.89 -7.64 5.26
CA ILE A 299 13.86 -6.62 4.21
C ILE A 299 13.78 -7.28 2.83
N GLY A 300 12.77 -6.93 2.04
CA GLY A 300 12.60 -7.39 0.67
C GLY A 300 12.32 -6.25 -0.31
N ALA A 301 12.37 -6.54 -1.61
CA ALA A 301 12.01 -5.58 -2.65
C ALA A 301 10.51 -5.20 -2.62
N CYS A 302 9.64 -6.09 -2.12
CA CYS A 302 8.25 -5.81 -1.84
C CYS A 302 7.71 -6.79 -0.79
N SER A 303 6.47 -6.59 -0.33
CA SER A 303 5.83 -7.45 0.68
C SER A 303 5.70 -8.92 0.27
N PHE A 304 5.78 -9.23 -1.02
CA PHE A 304 5.62 -10.59 -1.54
C PHE A 304 6.93 -11.37 -1.66
N THR A 305 8.09 -10.72 -1.55
CA THR A 305 9.39 -11.37 -1.69
C THR A 305 10.08 -11.65 -0.36
N VAL A 306 9.58 -11.09 0.74
CA VAL A 306 10.19 -11.22 2.08
C VAL A 306 10.35 -12.68 2.52
N ASP A 307 9.40 -13.56 2.20
CA ASP A 307 9.48 -14.96 2.65
C ASP A 307 10.50 -15.81 1.87
N THR A 308 11.01 -15.32 0.74
CA THR A 308 11.91 -16.09 -0.14
C THR A 308 13.26 -15.43 -0.40
N HIS A 309 13.33 -14.10 -0.34
CA HIS A 309 14.48 -13.30 -0.76
C HIS A 309 14.78 -12.17 0.24
N ALA A 310 14.37 -12.31 1.50
CA ALA A 310 14.68 -11.29 2.50
C ALA A 310 16.17 -11.24 2.87
N ILE A 311 16.57 -10.06 3.29
CA ILE A 311 17.82 -9.78 4.00
C ILE A 311 17.45 -9.31 5.40
N ASP A 312 18.21 -9.72 6.41
CA ASP A 312 17.90 -9.35 7.79
C ASP A 312 18.31 -7.90 8.07
N SER A 313 17.47 -7.12 8.74
CA SER A 313 17.80 -5.74 9.10
C SER A 313 19.02 -5.66 10.01
N ARG A 314 19.30 -6.72 10.77
CA ARG A 314 20.51 -6.84 11.59
C ARG A 314 21.78 -6.93 10.74
N ASP A 315 21.71 -7.24 9.45
CA ASP A 315 22.87 -7.21 8.58
C ASP A 315 23.26 -5.78 8.19
N LEU A 316 22.38 -4.79 8.38
CA LEU A 316 22.68 -3.38 8.15
C LEU A 316 23.41 -2.78 9.36
N ARG A 317 24.65 -2.34 9.17
CA ARG A 317 25.54 -1.77 10.20
C ARG A 317 25.82 -0.29 9.96
N GLN A 318 25.91 0.12 8.70
CA GLN A 318 26.25 1.48 8.29
C GLN A 318 25.34 1.96 7.14
N PRO A 319 25.24 3.27 6.90
CA PRO A 319 24.34 3.81 5.86
C PRO A 319 24.57 3.22 4.47
N ASP A 320 25.84 3.02 4.08
CA ASP A 320 26.24 2.51 2.76
C ASP A 320 25.77 1.06 2.50
N ASP A 321 25.41 0.32 3.55
CA ASP A 321 24.84 -1.01 3.40
C ASP A 321 23.48 -0.98 2.68
N LEU A 322 22.77 0.17 2.67
CA LEU A 322 21.50 0.32 1.96
C LEU A 322 21.64 0.25 0.44
N ASP A 323 22.74 0.76 -0.13
CA ASP A 323 22.99 0.64 -1.57
C ASP A 323 23.35 -0.80 -1.95
N THR A 324 24.19 -1.43 -1.12
CA THR A 324 24.54 -2.85 -1.26
C THR A 324 23.30 -3.75 -1.15
N LEU A 325 22.43 -3.48 -0.17
CA LEU A 325 21.15 -4.15 0.03
C LEU A 325 20.28 -4.06 -1.22
N ARG A 326 20.10 -2.85 -1.77
CA ARG A 326 19.26 -2.61 -2.96
C ARG A 326 19.80 -3.34 -4.17
N GLU A 327 21.11 -3.30 -4.39
CA GLU A 327 21.74 -4.01 -5.48
C GLU A 327 21.58 -5.52 -5.33
N ARG A 328 21.75 -6.05 -4.11
CA ARG A 328 21.54 -7.47 -3.82
C ARG A 328 20.10 -7.92 -4.09
N LEU A 329 19.11 -7.16 -3.65
CA LEU A 329 17.70 -7.44 -3.93
C LEU A 329 17.39 -7.41 -5.44
N ARG A 330 18.01 -6.47 -6.17
CA ARG A 330 17.90 -6.38 -7.63
C ARG A 330 18.50 -7.62 -8.32
N GLN A 331 19.70 -8.04 -7.91
CA GLN A 331 20.38 -9.21 -8.46
C GLN A 331 19.62 -10.51 -8.18
N GLN A 332 19.18 -10.73 -6.93
CA GLN A 332 18.37 -11.88 -6.55
C GLN A 332 17.13 -12.00 -7.44
N ARG A 333 16.47 -10.88 -7.74
CA ARG A 333 15.30 -10.89 -8.61
C ARG A 333 15.62 -11.31 -10.05
N LEU A 334 16.75 -10.85 -10.60
CA LEU A 334 17.13 -11.14 -11.99
C LEU A 334 17.62 -12.58 -12.17
N GLN A 335 18.35 -13.10 -11.20
CA GLN A 335 18.98 -14.42 -11.27
C GLN A 335 18.05 -15.54 -10.77
N THR A 336 17.30 -15.27 -9.71
CA THR A 336 16.41 -16.24 -9.04
C THR A 336 15.07 -15.57 -8.71
N PRO A 337 14.21 -15.29 -9.71
CA PRO A 337 12.95 -14.60 -9.43
C PRO A 337 12.06 -15.42 -8.48
N ALA A 338 11.51 -14.77 -7.46
CA ALA A 338 10.51 -15.38 -6.60
C ALA A 338 9.32 -15.88 -7.43
N ALA A 339 8.76 -17.04 -7.09
CA ALA A 339 7.65 -17.65 -7.84
C ALA A 339 6.45 -16.68 -8.00
N VAL A 340 6.19 -15.88 -6.97
CA VAL A 340 5.13 -14.86 -6.97
C VAL A 340 5.30 -13.80 -8.06
N CYS A 341 6.52 -13.55 -8.55
CA CYS A 341 6.79 -12.60 -9.63
C CYS A 341 6.30 -13.08 -11.00
N GLY A 342 6.09 -14.40 -11.17
CA GLY A 342 5.51 -15.00 -12.39
C GLY A 342 4.02 -14.72 -12.57
N ASP A 343 3.32 -14.34 -11.49
CA ASP A 343 1.96 -13.84 -11.50
C ASP A 343 1.81 -12.76 -10.43
N CYS A 344 2.44 -11.61 -10.68
CA CYS A 344 2.72 -10.61 -9.68
C CYS A 344 1.44 -9.98 -9.10
N PRO A 345 1.09 -10.18 -7.82
CA PRO A 345 -0.07 -9.56 -7.19
C PRO A 345 0.16 -8.09 -6.81
N SER A 346 1.38 -7.58 -6.95
CA SER A 346 1.72 -6.21 -6.56
C SER A 346 1.00 -5.21 -7.44
N THR A 347 0.34 -4.25 -6.80
CA THR A 347 -0.28 -3.10 -7.46
C THR A 347 0.68 -1.93 -7.65
N LEU A 348 1.87 -1.99 -7.04
CA LEU A 348 2.87 -0.91 -7.08
C LEU A 348 3.60 -0.79 -8.43
N VAL A 349 3.59 -1.86 -9.22
CA VAL A 349 4.45 -2.02 -10.41
C VAL A 349 3.70 -1.79 -11.74
N PHE A 350 2.38 -1.67 -11.70
CA PHE A 350 1.53 -1.49 -12.89
C PHE A 350 1.08 -0.02 -13.06
N ALA A 351 2.02 0.92 -12.93
CA ALA A 351 1.80 2.36 -13.13
C ALA A 351 0.69 2.99 -12.25
N LYS A 352 0.37 2.41 -11.09
CA LYS A 352 -0.62 2.97 -10.14
C LYS A 352 -0.33 4.44 -9.78
N PHE A 353 0.94 4.80 -9.64
CA PHE A 353 1.40 6.16 -9.32
C PHE A 353 2.10 6.85 -10.50
N GLY A 354 1.80 6.42 -11.73
CA GLY A 354 2.32 7.06 -12.94
C GLY A 354 1.71 8.45 -13.12
N THR A 355 2.57 9.44 -13.32
CA THR A 355 2.21 10.81 -13.72
C THR A 355 1.88 10.87 -15.20
#